data_AF-G8ADU2-F1
#
_entry.id   AF-G8ADU2-F1
#
_cell.length_a   1.000
_cell.length_b   1.000
_cell.length_c   1.000
_cell.angle_alpha   90.00
_cell.angle_beta   90.00
_cell.angle_gamma   90.00
#
_symmetry.space_group_name_H-M   'P 1'
#
loop_
_entity.id
_entity.type
_entity.pdbx_description
1 polymer ?
#
loop_
_entity_poly.entity_id
_entity_poly.type
_entity_poly.pdbx_seq_one_letter_code
_entity_poly.pdbx_strand_id
1 'polypeptide(L)'
;LLENGTIDSDNPPGFAFFSQAVSILMNNSSTFGVEYVQGMLLATIYLRLIGRPLDELKYLQIVSNSFVTMLSFEDLESIPSFRKHTIYRIYWVIRKMEAELFINFDLYPGKGVSAVDSRMELPLDCDSEASEFLATTWVSFLSSVSLDLIKGRAIESLRFINQKDSFTLEDMTLL
;
A
#
# COMPACT_ATOMS: atom_id res chain seq x y z
N LEU A 1 2.62 -1.25 -24.15
CA LEU A 1 1.56 -0.24 -23.90
C LEU A 1 2.01 0.87 -22.94
N LEU A 2 3.33 1.10 -22.78
CA LEU A 2 3.87 2.35 -22.26
C LEU A 2 4.99 2.78 -23.20
N GLU A 3 4.62 3.20 -24.41
CA GLU A 3 5.50 3.98 -25.29
C GLU A 3 5.27 5.44 -24.94
N ASN A 4 6.23 6.06 -24.24
CA ASN A 4 6.68 7.46 -24.27
C ASN A 4 5.70 8.60 -24.66
N GLY A 5 4.41 8.45 -24.40
CA GLY A 5 3.42 9.52 -24.50
C GLY A 5 3.20 10.14 -23.12
N THR A 6 3.18 11.47 -23.06
CA THR A 6 2.66 12.19 -21.89
C THR A 6 1.24 11.70 -21.63
N ILE A 7 0.98 11.14 -20.45
CA ILE A 7 -0.37 10.76 -20.03
C ILE A 7 -1.22 12.02 -20.06
N ASP A 8 -2.27 12.02 -20.89
CA ASP A 8 -3.29 13.07 -20.86
C ASP A 8 -3.91 13.09 -19.47
N SER A 9 -3.70 14.19 -18.75
CA SER A 9 -4.19 14.36 -17.38
C SER A 9 -5.70 14.32 -17.30
N ASP A 10 -6.37 14.76 -18.38
CA ASP A 10 -7.81 14.96 -18.43
C ASP A 10 -8.53 13.68 -18.87
N ASN A 11 -7.87 12.82 -19.64
CA ASN A 11 -8.41 11.53 -20.05
C ASN A 11 -7.34 10.42 -20.10
N PRO A 12 -6.87 9.95 -18.93
CA PRO A 12 -5.85 8.92 -18.89
C PRO A 12 -6.37 7.60 -19.51
N PRO A 13 -5.48 6.73 -20.02
CA PRO A 13 -5.88 5.49 -20.66
C PRO A 13 -6.81 4.66 -19.78
N GLY A 14 -7.98 4.30 -20.30
CA GLY A 14 -8.95 3.45 -19.58
C GLY A 14 -9.73 4.14 -18.46
N PHE A 15 -9.69 5.47 -18.32
CA PHE A 15 -10.35 6.20 -17.23
C PHE A 15 -11.86 5.95 -17.14
N ALA A 16 -12.56 5.83 -18.28
CA ALA A 16 -13.99 5.52 -18.30
C ALA A 16 -14.31 4.15 -17.67
N PHE A 17 -13.50 3.13 -17.97
CA PHE A 17 -13.65 1.79 -17.39
C PHE A 17 -13.30 1.79 -15.91
N PHE A 18 -12.22 2.48 -15.54
CA PHE A 18 -11.84 2.69 -14.14
C PHE A 18 -12.97 3.34 -13.34
N SER A 19 -13.54 4.44 -13.85
CA SER A 19 -14.61 5.19 -13.20
C SER A 19 -15.85 4.32 -12.98
N GLN A 20 -16.24 3.53 -13.99
CA GLN A 20 -17.36 2.59 -13.88
C GLN A 20 -17.07 1.47 -12.87
N ALA A 21 -15.88 0.86 -12.91
CA ALA A 21 -15.50 -0.21 -12.00
C ALA A 21 -15.46 0.27 -10.55
N VAL A 22 -14.88 1.45 -10.29
CA VAL A 22 -14.86 2.07 -8.97
C VAL A 22 -16.27 2.38 -8.49
N SER A 23 -17.15 2.90 -9.36
CA SER A 23 -18.55 3.13 -8.97
C SER A 23 -19.23 1.84 -8.50
N ILE A 24 -18.98 0.72 -9.18
CA ILE A 24 -19.50 -0.59 -8.77
C ILE A 24 -18.91 -1.00 -7.43
N LEU A 25 -17.59 -0.91 -7.26
CA LEU A 25 -16.91 -1.28 -6.02
C LEU A 25 -17.44 -0.45 -4.83
N MET A 26 -17.49 0.87 -4.96
CA MET A 26 -17.97 1.76 -3.90
C MET A 26 -19.43 1.48 -3.51
N ASN A 27 -20.27 1.07 -4.46
CA ASN A 27 -21.66 0.67 -4.18
C ASN A 27 -21.77 -0.71 -3.48
N ASN A 28 -20.70 -1.50 -3.45
CA ASN A 28 -20.65 -2.84 -2.85
C ASN A 28 -19.73 -2.89 -1.61
N SER A 29 -19.40 -1.73 -1.02
CA SER A 29 -18.42 -1.62 0.06
C SER A 29 -18.79 -2.36 1.35
N SER A 30 -20.03 -2.84 1.49
CA SER A 30 -20.49 -3.57 2.68
C SER A 30 -19.97 -5.01 2.78
N THR A 31 -19.38 -5.56 1.72
CA THR A 31 -18.97 -6.97 1.69
C THR A 31 -17.57 -7.22 2.23
N PHE A 32 -16.68 -6.20 2.23
CA PHE A 32 -15.29 -6.23 2.72
C PHE A 32 -14.49 -7.53 2.46
N GLY A 33 -14.82 -8.28 1.40
CA GLY A 33 -14.16 -9.53 1.07
C GLY A 33 -12.79 -9.33 0.43
N VAL A 34 -12.04 -10.43 0.26
CA VAL A 34 -10.73 -10.43 -0.41
C VAL A 34 -10.83 -9.81 -1.80
N GLU A 35 -11.89 -10.13 -2.54
CA GLU A 35 -12.15 -9.66 -3.90
C GLU A 35 -12.41 -8.14 -3.93
N TYR A 36 -13.12 -7.62 -2.93
CA TYR A 36 -13.35 -6.19 -2.79
C TYR A 36 -12.04 -5.44 -2.53
N VAL A 37 -11.22 -5.94 -1.60
CA VAL A 37 -9.92 -5.36 -1.29
C VAL A 37 -9.00 -5.41 -2.52
N GLN A 38 -8.98 -6.52 -3.26
CA GLN A 38 -8.22 -6.65 -4.50
C GLN A 38 -8.68 -5.65 -5.57
N GLY A 39 -9.99 -5.53 -5.79
CA GLY A 39 -10.54 -4.58 -6.76
C GLY A 39 -10.20 -3.14 -6.42
N MET A 40 -10.35 -2.76 -5.15
CA MET A 40 -9.99 -1.43 -4.66
C MET A 40 -8.47 -1.20 -4.73
N LEU A 41 -7.64 -2.21 -4.45
CA LEU A 41 -6.19 -2.11 -4.59
C LEU A 41 -5.75 -1.90 -6.05
N LEU A 42 -6.37 -2.60 -6.99
CA LEU A 42 -6.14 -2.38 -8.43
C LEU A 42 -6.54 -0.97 -8.85
N ALA A 43 -7.64 -0.44 -8.32
CA ALA A 43 -8.04 0.94 -8.54
C ALA A 43 -6.98 1.93 -7.99
N THR A 44 -6.43 1.68 -6.81
CA THR A 44 -5.33 2.49 -6.25
C THR A 44 -4.08 2.43 -7.11
N ILE A 45 -3.69 1.24 -7.60
CA ILE A 45 -2.54 1.06 -8.49
C ILE A 45 -2.75 1.83 -9.80
N TYR A 46 -3.97 1.83 -10.35
CA TYR A 46 -4.28 2.62 -11.54
C TYR A 46 -4.03 4.12 -11.31
N LEU A 47 -4.51 4.67 -10.20
CA LEU A 47 -4.30 6.08 -9.82
C LEU A 47 -2.81 6.43 -9.69
N ARG A 48 -2.01 5.51 -9.13
CA ARG A 48 -0.57 5.64 -9.07
C ARG A 48 0.05 5.69 -10.47
N LEU A 49 -0.33 4.78 -11.36
CA LEU A 49 0.22 4.70 -12.72
C LEU A 49 -0.03 5.95 -13.54
N ILE A 50 -1.14 6.66 -13.29
CA ILE A 50 -1.48 7.91 -13.96
C ILE A 50 -0.97 9.16 -13.22
N GLY A 51 -0.14 8.98 -12.19
CA GLY A 51 0.54 10.08 -11.50
C GLY A 51 -0.37 10.94 -10.62
N ARG A 52 -1.38 10.35 -9.97
CA ARG A 52 -2.33 11.06 -9.09
C ARG A 52 -2.12 10.71 -7.60
N PRO A 53 -1.07 11.23 -6.93
CA PRO A 53 -0.69 10.79 -5.58
C PRO A 53 -1.72 11.13 -4.48
N LEU A 54 -2.48 12.21 -4.62
CA LEU A 54 -3.54 12.56 -3.65
C LEU A 54 -4.75 11.64 -3.78
N ASP A 55 -5.15 11.31 -5.01
CA ASP A 55 -6.20 10.33 -5.26
C ASP A 55 -5.74 8.94 -4.82
N GLU A 56 -4.48 8.58 -5.11
CA GLU A 56 -3.85 7.36 -4.62
C GLU A 56 -3.91 7.26 -3.10
N LEU A 57 -3.51 8.30 -2.36
CA LEU A 57 -3.59 8.33 -0.90
C LEU A 57 -5.01 8.05 -0.40
N LYS A 58 -6.01 8.73 -0.98
CA LYS A 58 -7.42 8.55 -0.61
C LYS A 58 -7.87 7.11 -0.79
N TYR A 59 -7.56 6.50 -1.93
CA TYR A 59 -7.98 5.12 -2.22
C TYR A 59 -7.17 4.11 -1.40
N LEU A 60 -5.89 4.38 -1.16
CA LEU A 60 -5.05 3.55 -0.31
C LEU A 60 -5.55 3.53 1.14
N GLN A 61 -6.04 4.65 1.67
CA GLN A 61 -6.70 4.68 2.98
C GLN A 61 -7.95 3.79 3.01
N ILE A 62 -8.80 3.85 1.98
CA ILE A 62 -9.99 3.00 1.88
C ILE A 62 -9.60 1.52 1.83
N VAL A 63 -8.63 1.17 0.98
CA VAL A 63 -8.13 -0.20 0.84
C VAL A 63 -7.54 -0.71 2.16
N SER A 64 -6.73 0.11 2.83
CA SER A 64 -6.09 -0.26 4.10
C SER A 64 -7.11 -0.51 5.20
N ASN A 65 -8.09 0.39 5.35
CA ASN A 65 -9.17 0.22 6.32
C ASN A 65 -10.04 -1.00 6.00
N SER A 66 -10.32 -1.24 4.71
CA SER A 66 -11.10 -2.39 4.25
C SER A 66 -10.35 -3.70 4.52
N PHE A 67 -9.04 -3.72 4.29
CA PHE A 67 -8.18 -4.87 4.59
C PHE A 67 -8.15 -5.18 6.08
N VAL A 68 -7.93 -4.17 6.94
CA VAL A 68 -7.93 -4.36 8.40
C VAL A 68 -9.30 -4.83 8.89
N THR A 69 -10.38 -4.28 8.33
CA THR A 69 -11.76 -4.68 8.65
C THR A 69 -12.02 -6.12 8.24
N MET A 70 -11.70 -6.50 6.99
CA MET A 70 -11.78 -7.88 6.50
C MET A 70 -11.05 -8.84 7.44
N LEU A 71 -9.80 -8.51 7.79
CA LEU A 71 -8.96 -9.35 8.63
C LEU A 71 -9.48 -9.49 10.07
N SER A 72 -10.29 -8.54 10.57
CA SER A 72 -10.92 -8.65 11.88
C SER A 72 -11.97 -9.76 11.95
N PHE A 73 -12.52 -10.16 10.81
CA PHE A 73 -13.50 -11.24 10.68
C PHE A 73 -12.89 -12.58 10.23
N GLU A 74 -11.59 -12.60 9.92
CA GLU A 74 -10.88 -13.78 9.40
C GLU A 74 -9.99 -14.41 10.48
N ASP A 75 -10.13 -15.72 10.66
CA ASP A 75 -9.18 -16.54 11.42
C ASP A 75 -8.20 -17.20 10.43
N LEU A 76 -6.99 -16.63 10.35
CA LEU A 76 -5.95 -17.02 9.40
C LEU A 76 -5.46 -18.46 9.56
N GLU A 77 -5.68 -19.08 10.72
CA GLU A 77 -5.30 -20.49 10.95
C GLU A 77 -6.36 -21.47 10.45
N SER A 78 -7.60 -20.99 10.25
CA SER A 78 -8.74 -21.82 9.85
C SER A 78 -9.04 -21.78 8.34
N ILE A 79 -8.46 -20.82 7.61
CA ILE A 79 -8.73 -20.63 6.18
C ILE A 79 -7.81 -21.47 5.29
N PRO A 80 -8.24 -21.81 4.06
CA PRO A 80 -7.38 -22.49 3.09
C PRO A 80 -6.08 -21.73 2.82
N SER A 81 -4.97 -22.47 2.68
CA SER A 81 -3.62 -21.90 2.47
C SER A 81 -3.57 -20.91 1.30
N PHE A 82 -4.24 -21.21 0.19
CA PHE A 82 -4.33 -20.31 -0.96
C PHE A 82 -4.94 -18.94 -0.61
N ARG A 83 -6.01 -18.93 0.22
CA ARG A 83 -6.65 -17.69 0.67
C ARG A 83 -5.72 -16.94 1.63
N LYS A 84 -5.09 -17.63 2.58
CA LYS A 84 -4.10 -17.07 3.52
C LYS A 84 -2.96 -16.38 2.77
N HIS A 85 -2.38 -17.06 1.79
CA HIS A 85 -1.31 -16.52 0.94
C HIS A 85 -1.74 -15.31 0.13
N THR A 86 -2.98 -15.31 -0.38
CA THR A 86 -3.54 -14.16 -1.10
C THR A 86 -3.67 -12.94 -0.18
N ILE A 87 -4.14 -13.14 1.06
CA ILE A 87 -4.23 -12.08 2.08
C ILE A 87 -2.84 -11.51 2.40
N TYR A 88 -1.82 -12.36 2.59
CA TYR A 88 -0.45 -11.89 2.82
C TYR A 88 0.13 -11.10 1.64
N ARG A 89 -0.10 -11.54 0.40
CA ARG A 89 0.33 -10.79 -0.79
C ARG A 89 -0.33 -9.41 -0.86
N ILE A 90 -1.65 -9.35 -0.65
CA ILE A 90 -2.39 -8.08 -0.63
C ILE A 90 -1.81 -7.14 0.43
N TYR A 91 -1.59 -7.64 1.65
CA TYR A 91 -0.98 -6.87 2.73
C TYR A 91 0.37 -6.28 2.31
N TRP A 92 1.29 -7.09 1.78
CA TRP A 92 2.63 -6.62 1.43
C TRP A 92 2.63 -5.63 0.25
N VAL A 93 1.68 -5.77 -0.69
CA VAL A 93 1.46 -4.75 -1.74
C VAL A 93 0.99 -3.45 -1.12
N ILE A 94 -0.05 -3.47 -0.28
CA ILE A 94 -0.52 -2.26 0.40
C ILE A 94 0.62 -1.62 1.20
N ARG A 95 1.33 -2.40 2.01
CA ARG A 95 2.44 -1.94 2.86
C ARG A 95 3.54 -1.25 2.06
N LYS A 96 3.90 -1.81 0.89
CA LYS A 96 4.84 -1.17 -0.04
C LYS A 96 4.30 0.17 -0.53
N MET A 97 3.04 0.22 -0.95
CA MET A 97 2.43 1.44 -1.47
C MET A 97 2.42 2.55 -0.40
N GLU A 98 2.07 2.22 0.85
CA GLU A 98 2.07 3.18 1.97
C GLU A 98 3.48 3.73 2.21
N ALA A 99 4.49 2.86 2.22
CA ALA A 99 5.88 3.26 2.42
C ALA A 99 6.38 4.20 1.31
N GLU A 100 6.07 3.87 0.05
CA GLU A 100 6.47 4.69 -1.10
C GLU A 100 5.78 6.06 -1.12
N LEU A 101 4.51 6.16 -0.75
CA LEU A 101 3.83 7.45 -0.61
C LEU A 101 4.48 8.32 0.48
N PHE A 102 4.81 7.71 1.61
CA PHE A 102 5.48 8.42 2.71
C PHE A 102 6.87 8.91 2.29
N ILE A 103 7.69 8.03 1.70
CA ILE A 103 9.07 8.36 1.33
C ILE A 103 9.12 9.43 0.24
N ASN A 104 8.28 9.32 -0.79
CA ASN A 104 8.37 10.17 -1.98
C ASN A 104 7.60 11.48 -1.86
N PHE A 105 6.50 11.49 -1.10
CA PHE A 105 5.56 12.63 -1.06
C PHE A 105 5.28 13.14 0.34
N ASP A 106 5.85 12.52 1.37
CA ASP A 106 5.50 12.79 2.78
C ASP A 106 4.00 12.60 3.08
N LEU A 107 3.36 11.68 2.34
CA LEU A 107 1.94 11.39 2.49
C LEU A 107 1.76 10.11 3.29
N TYR A 108 0.99 10.19 4.38
CA TYR A 108 0.79 9.07 5.29
C TYR A 108 -0.70 8.70 5.40
N PRO A 109 -1.08 7.43 5.19
CA PRO A 109 -2.47 7.00 5.33
C PRO A 109 -2.93 6.84 6.80
N GLY A 110 -2.16 7.33 7.77
CA GLY A 110 -2.36 7.05 9.20
C GLY A 110 -1.83 5.65 9.54
N LYS A 111 -2.37 5.02 10.59
CA LYS A 111 -1.92 3.67 11.01
C LYS A 111 -2.00 2.63 9.88
N GLY A 112 -2.91 2.79 8.92
CA GLY A 112 -2.96 1.96 7.72
C GLY A 112 -2.99 0.46 8.03
N VAL A 113 -2.37 -0.35 7.17
CA VAL A 113 -2.23 -1.80 7.43
C VAL A 113 -1.17 -2.12 8.49
N SER A 114 -0.36 -1.13 8.92
CA SER A 114 0.64 -1.37 9.98
C SER A 114 0.04 -1.82 11.30
N ALA A 115 -1.24 -1.53 11.52
CA ALA A 115 -2.00 -1.95 12.69
C ALA A 115 -2.09 -3.48 12.85
N VAL A 116 -1.84 -4.25 11.78
CA VAL A 116 -1.94 -5.71 11.77
C VAL A 116 -0.61 -6.40 11.42
N ASP A 117 0.53 -5.68 11.48
CA ASP A 117 1.87 -6.20 11.18
C ASP A 117 2.17 -7.52 11.94
N SER A 118 1.73 -7.63 13.20
CA SER A 118 1.97 -8.83 14.02
C SER A 118 1.22 -10.09 13.55
N ARG A 119 0.24 -9.94 12.64
CA ARG A 119 -0.54 -11.05 12.07
C ARG A 119 -0.06 -11.45 10.68
N MET A 120 0.93 -10.73 10.13
CA MET A 120 1.32 -10.84 8.74
C MET A 120 2.69 -11.50 8.63
N GLU A 121 2.71 -12.66 7.99
CA GLU A 121 3.93 -13.40 7.73
C GLU A 121 4.50 -13.00 6.37
N LEU A 122 5.79 -13.26 6.17
CA LEU A 122 6.39 -13.18 4.85
C LEU A 122 5.83 -14.34 4.00
N PRO A 123 5.24 -14.05 2.83
CA PRO A 123 4.69 -15.05 1.92
C PRO A 123 5.81 -15.78 1.16
N LEU A 124 6.69 -16.47 1.88
CA LEU A 124 7.88 -17.15 1.34
C LEU A 124 7.53 -18.46 0.61
N ASP A 125 6.50 -19.17 1.09
CA ASP A 125 6.08 -20.47 0.55
C ASP A 125 4.89 -20.36 -0.42
N CYS A 126 4.49 -19.14 -0.80
CA CYS A 126 3.29 -18.94 -1.61
C CYS A 126 3.42 -19.40 -3.07
N ASP A 127 4.63 -19.74 -3.47
CA ASP A 127 5.05 -20.01 -4.85
C ASP A 127 5.95 -21.26 -4.94
N SER A 128 5.80 -22.22 -4.02
CA SER A 128 6.57 -23.48 -4.06
C SER A 128 6.41 -24.27 -5.37
N GLU A 129 5.29 -24.04 -6.08
CA GLU A 129 5.01 -24.58 -7.41
C GLU A 129 5.15 -23.56 -8.54
N ALA A 130 5.57 -22.33 -8.24
CA ALA A 130 5.71 -21.29 -9.25
C ALA A 130 6.97 -21.45 -10.09
N SER A 131 6.97 -20.81 -11.27
CA SER A 131 8.19 -20.70 -12.06
C SER A 131 9.27 -19.94 -11.30
N GLU A 132 10.54 -20.28 -11.57
CA GLU A 132 11.71 -19.60 -11.00
C GLU A 132 11.66 -18.07 -11.20
N PHE A 133 11.09 -17.63 -12.33
CA PHE A 133 10.86 -16.22 -12.61
C PHE A 133 9.92 -15.55 -11.60
N LEU A 134 8.79 -16.19 -11.28
CA LEU A 134 7.82 -15.64 -10.32
C LEU A 134 8.41 -15.61 -8.91
N ALA A 135 9.11 -16.68 -8.52
CA ALA A 135 9.81 -16.73 -7.24
C ALA A 135 10.85 -15.61 -7.11
N THR A 136 11.68 -15.40 -8.14
CA THR A 136 12.69 -14.34 -8.16
C THR A 136 12.06 -12.93 -8.12
N THR A 137 10.98 -12.73 -8.88
CA THR A 137 10.22 -11.48 -8.89
C THR A 137 9.66 -11.17 -7.50
N TRP A 138 9.14 -12.18 -6.81
CA TRP A 138 8.56 -12.03 -5.49
C TRP A 138 9.61 -11.73 -4.42
N VAL A 139 10.75 -12.43 -4.43
CA VAL A 139 11.88 -12.12 -3.54
C VAL A 139 12.39 -10.71 -3.76
N SER A 140 12.51 -10.29 -5.03
CA SER A 140 12.93 -8.93 -5.38
C SER A 140 11.92 -7.89 -4.87
N PHE A 141 10.63 -8.16 -5.02
CA PHE A 141 9.55 -7.32 -4.50
C PHE A 141 9.64 -7.18 -2.97
N LEU A 142 9.69 -8.29 -2.22
CA LEU A 142 9.77 -8.27 -0.75
C LEU A 142 11.04 -7.59 -0.22
N SER A 143 12.16 -7.78 -0.93
CA SER A 143 13.42 -7.08 -0.64
C SER A 143 13.25 -5.57 -0.80
N SER A 144 12.58 -5.13 -1.87
CA SER A 144 12.26 -3.71 -2.08
C SER A 144 11.35 -3.16 -0.97
N VAL A 145 10.30 -3.88 -0.55
CA VAL A 145 9.44 -3.45 0.57
C VAL A 145 10.28 -3.24 1.83
N SER A 146 11.15 -4.20 2.15
CA SER A 146 11.99 -4.14 3.35
C SER A 146 12.90 -2.91 3.35
N LEU A 147 13.51 -2.60 2.21
CA LEU A 147 14.34 -1.41 2.02
C LEU A 147 13.52 -0.13 2.20
N ASP A 148 12.33 -0.05 1.64
CA ASP A 148 11.46 1.12 1.75
C ASP A 148 11.02 1.33 3.21
N LEU A 149 10.68 0.27 3.94
CA LEU A 149 10.37 0.36 5.38
C LEU A 149 11.57 0.80 6.24
N ILE A 150 12.80 0.39 5.88
CA ILE A 150 14.02 0.88 6.53
C ILE A 150 14.21 2.38 6.23
N LYS A 151 14.09 2.79 4.97
CA LYS A 151 14.20 4.20 4.56
C LYS A 151 13.16 5.07 5.27
N GLY A 152 11.91 4.63 5.34
CA GLY A 152 10.84 5.36 6.03
C GLY A 152 11.18 5.62 7.51
N ARG A 153 11.66 4.60 8.23
CA ARG A 153 12.10 4.75 9.63
C ARG A 153 13.29 5.70 9.77
N ALA A 154 14.24 5.68 8.83
CA ALA A 154 15.36 6.60 8.83
C ALA A 154 14.91 8.05 8.61
N ILE A 155 13.99 8.29 7.66
CA ILE A 155 13.41 9.61 7.39
C ILE A 155 12.69 10.14 8.64
N GLU A 156 11.85 9.33 9.28
CA GLU A 156 11.14 9.70 10.50
C GLU A 156 12.10 10.03 11.65
N SER A 157 13.15 9.22 11.84
CA SER A 157 14.19 9.46 12.85
C SER A 157 14.92 10.78 12.62
N LEU A 158 15.29 11.09 11.37
CA LEU A 158 15.93 12.35 11.02
C LEU A 158 15.02 13.56 11.28
N ARG A 159 13.71 13.44 11.02
CA ARG A 159 12.75 14.50 11.35
C ARG A 159 12.67 14.76 12.83
N PHE A 160 12.62 13.70 13.65
CA PHE A 160 12.61 13.83 15.10
C PHE A 160 13.86 14.55 15.63
N ILE A 161 15.03 14.23 15.08
CA ILE A 161 16.29 14.91 15.43
C ILE A 161 16.21 16.40 15.06
N ASN A 162 15.82 16.72 13.83
CA ASN A 162 15.73 18.12 13.37
C ASN A 162 14.70 18.94 14.16
N GLN A 163 13.58 18.34 14.58
CA GLN A 163 12.59 18.99 15.45
C GLN A 163 13.16 19.26 16.85
N LYS A 164 13.96 18.34 17.38
CA LYS A 164 14.61 18.53 18.69
C LYS A 164 15.63 19.67 18.66
N ASP A 165 16.41 19.76 17.57
CA ASP A 165 17.43 20.80 17.41
C ASP A 165 16.81 22.20 17.18
N SER A 166 15.63 22.28 16.57
CA SER A 166 14.90 23.55 16.38
C SER A 166 14.32 24.07 17.70
N PHE A 167 13.78 23.21 18.57
CA PHE A 167 13.35 23.61 19.91
C PHE A 167 14.50 24.20 20.74
N THR A 168 15.71 23.63 20.63
CA THR A 168 16.86 24.13 21.40
C THR A 168 17.39 25.49 20.95
N LEU A 169 17.20 25.88 19.68
CA LEU A 169 17.70 27.17 19.18
C LEU A 169 16.75 28.33 19.52
N GLU A 170 15.44 28.12 19.46
CA GLU A 170 14.45 29.16 19.78
C GLU A 170 14.38 29.46 21.29
N ASP A 171 14.48 28.43 22.13
CA ASP A 171 14.51 28.58 23.59
C ASP A 171 15.81 29.25 24.10
N MET A 172 16.89 29.23 23.31
CA MET A 172 18.14 29.93 23.62
C MET A 172 18.13 31.42 23.24
N THR A 173 17.12 31.89 22.49
CA THR A 173 16.97 33.31 22.12
C THR A 173 15.99 34.10 22.99
N LEU A 174 15.34 33.44 23.97
CA LEU A 174 14.40 34.03 24.93
C LEU A 174 14.95 34.14 26.37
N LEU A 175 16.26 33.99 26.56
CA LEU A 175 17.00 34.28 27.80
C LEU A 175 17.95 35.46 27.59
#